data_AF-A0AA37LN02-F1
#
_entry.id   AF-A0AA37LN02-F1
#
_cell.length_a   1.000
_cell.length_b   1.000
_cell.length_c   1.000
_cell.angle_alpha   90.00
_cell.angle_beta   90.00
_cell.angle_gamma   90.00
#
_symmetry.space_group_name_H-M   'P 1'
#
loop_
_entity.id
_entity.type
_entity.pdbx_description
1 polymer ?
#
loop_
_entity_poly.entity_id
_entity_poly.type
_entity_poly.pdbx_seq_one_letter_code
_entity_poly.pdbx_strand_id
1 'polypeptide(L)'
;MPNTSLRRPQKGYRRGGKQAYHGPGRTTRTFAASSRTEATSADEKWERTRLAHAIDENMGFARYEGGKRKEGWLVNVQPTSVEDDRIPGGRAALDCYFIEDDGSHFKATVEYDPYFLIAVKKGRESEVEEWLKRVPGAASSRPSRGSRRRT
;
A
#
# COMPACT_ATOMS: atom_id res chain seq x y z
N MET A 1 -45.20 -7.17 -37.88
CA MET A 1 -45.00 -7.18 -36.42
C MET A 1 -43.55 -6.82 -36.17
N PRO A 2 -43.24 -5.75 -35.41
CA PRO A 2 -43.16 -5.88 -33.96
C PRO A 2 -43.75 -4.70 -33.16
N ASN A 3 -44.22 -5.02 -31.95
CA ASN A 3 -44.67 -4.11 -30.90
C ASN A 3 -43.46 -3.39 -30.26
N THR A 4 -43.44 -2.06 -30.28
CA THR A 4 -42.61 -1.25 -29.38
C THR A 4 -43.54 -0.38 -28.55
N SER A 5 -43.77 -0.77 -27.30
CA SER A 5 -44.45 0.06 -26.31
C SER A 5 -43.40 0.93 -25.61
N LEU A 6 -43.47 2.24 -25.87
CA LEU A 6 -42.71 3.26 -25.15
C LEU A 6 -43.16 3.29 -23.68
N ARG A 7 -42.37 2.67 -22.80
CA ARG A 7 -42.56 2.77 -21.34
C ARG A 7 -42.09 4.15 -20.86
N ARG A 8 -43.04 5.09 -20.79
CA ARG A 8 -42.86 6.41 -20.19
C ARG A 8 -42.70 6.24 -18.66
N PRO A 9 -41.59 6.65 -18.03
CA PRO A 9 -41.46 6.55 -16.59
C PRO A 9 -42.39 7.56 -15.89
N GLN A 10 -43.44 7.04 -15.28
CA GLN A 10 -44.40 7.77 -14.45
C GLN A 10 -43.90 7.77 -12.99
N LYS A 11 -42.96 8.64 -12.63
CA LYS A 11 -42.81 9.13 -11.25
C LYS A 11 -41.89 10.36 -11.20
N GLY A 12 -42.48 11.49 -10.83
CA GLY A 12 -41.83 12.79 -10.77
C GLY A 12 -40.72 12.86 -9.72
N TYR A 13 -39.70 13.66 -10.05
CA TYR A 13 -38.71 14.14 -9.10
C TYR A 13 -39.41 14.97 -8.02
N ARG A 14 -39.56 14.42 -6.81
CA ARG A 14 -39.88 15.22 -5.62
C ARG A 14 -38.57 15.70 -4.99
N ARG A 15 -38.29 16.98 -5.19
CA ARG A 15 -37.31 17.79 -4.44
C ARG A 15 -37.78 17.81 -2.97
N GLY A 16 -37.05 17.14 -2.08
CA GLY A 16 -37.38 17.06 -0.65
C GLY A 16 -36.10 17.02 0.18
N GLY A 17 -35.97 17.99 1.09
CA GLY A 17 -34.75 18.34 1.80
C GLY A 17 -34.23 17.33 2.83
N LYS A 18 -33.04 17.65 3.33
CA LYS A 18 -32.28 16.92 4.36
C LYS A 18 -33.14 16.71 5.62
N GLN A 19 -33.46 15.47 5.93
CA GLN A 19 -33.82 15.03 7.28
C GLN A 19 -32.87 13.90 7.67
N ALA A 20 -31.91 14.22 8.55
CA ALA A 20 -31.06 13.23 9.19
C ALA A 20 -31.91 12.52 10.26
N TYR A 21 -32.26 11.26 10.00
CA TYR A 21 -32.91 10.40 10.99
C TYR A 21 -31.85 9.82 11.92
N HIS A 22 -31.69 10.40 13.12
CA HIS A 22 -30.91 9.81 14.21
C HIS A 22 -31.82 8.87 15.03
N GLY A 23 -31.94 7.62 14.58
CA GLY A 23 -32.52 6.54 15.39
C GLY A 23 -31.43 5.83 16.20
N PRO A 24 -31.68 5.46 17.46
CA PRO A 24 -30.71 4.72 18.27
C PRO A 24 -30.68 3.26 17.80
N GLY A 25 -29.51 2.76 17.40
CA GLY A 25 -29.32 1.33 17.18
C GLY A 25 -28.80 0.87 15.82
N ARG A 26 -28.26 1.76 14.97
CA ARG A 26 -27.50 1.30 13.80
C ARG A 26 -26.04 1.09 14.18
N THR A 27 -25.69 -0.13 14.57
CA THR A 27 -24.30 -0.58 14.62
C THR A 27 -23.67 -0.22 13.28
N THR A 28 -22.67 0.66 13.29
CA THR A 28 -21.83 0.94 12.14
C THR A 28 -21.31 -0.40 11.64
N ARG A 29 -21.81 -0.87 10.48
CA ARG A 29 -21.20 -1.99 9.78
C ARG A 29 -19.82 -1.53 9.36
N THR A 30 -18.83 -1.82 10.18
CA THR A 30 -17.44 -1.80 9.77
C THR A 30 -17.33 -2.72 8.56
N PHE A 31 -16.91 -2.18 7.43
CA PHE A 31 -16.52 -2.98 6.28
C PHE A 31 -15.26 -3.75 6.69
N ALA A 32 -15.43 -4.86 7.39
CA ALA A 32 -14.34 -5.81 7.57
C ALA A 32 -14.07 -6.41 6.19
N ALA A 33 -12.90 -6.12 5.63
CA ALA A 33 -12.44 -6.74 4.40
C ALA A 33 -12.49 -8.26 4.58
N SER A 34 -13.25 -8.94 3.73
CA SER A 34 -13.36 -10.40 3.76
C SER A 34 -12.07 -11.03 3.23
N SER A 35 -11.40 -11.83 4.06
CA SER A 35 -10.11 -12.49 3.80
C SER A 35 -10.06 -13.47 2.61
N ARG A 36 -11.18 -13.72 1.92
CA ARG A 36 -11.24 -14.68 0.80
C ARG A 36 -10.67 -14.12 -0.51
N THR A 37 -10.63 -12.81 -0.68
CA THR A 37 -10.05 -12.14 -1.86
C THR A 37 -8.54 -11.92 -1.70
N GLU A 38 -8.02 -12.06 -0.48
CA GLU A 38 -6.67 -11.67 -0.09
C GLU A 38 -5.62 -12.66 -0.61
N ALA A 39 -5.90 -13.97 -0.60
CA ALA A 39 -5.00 -15.00 -1.09
C ALA A 39 -4.73 -14.87 -2.60
N THR A 40 -5.79 -14.75 -3.42
CA THR A 40 -5.63 -14.52 -4.87
C THR A 40 -4.92 -13.20 -5.17
N SER A 41 -5.15 -12.17 -4.36
CA SER A 41 -4.51 -10.86 -4.55
C SER A 41 -3.01 -10.88 -4.24
N ALA A 42 -2.57 -11.72 -3.31
CA ALA A 42 -1.16 -11.87 -2.97
C ALA A 42 -0.39 -12.58 -4.08
N ASP A 43 -0.94 -13.67 -4.61
CA ASP A 43 -0.35 -14.41 -5.73
C ASP A 43 -0.28 -13.53 -6.99
N GLU A 44 -1.34 -12.78 -7.29
CA GLU A 44 -1.34 -11.82 -8.40
C GLU A 44 -0.27 -10.72 -8.23
N LYS A 45 -0.02 -10.27 -7.00
CA LYS A 45 1.01 -9.27 -6.72
C LYS A 45 2.41 -9.81 -7.02
N TRP A 46 2.69 -11.06 -6.63
CA TRP A 46 3.98 -11.70 -6.89
C TRP A 46 4.22 -11.94 -8.37
N GLU A 47 3.22 -12.45 -9.07
CA GLU A 47 3.30 -12.62 -10.52
C GLU A 47 3.54 -11.30 -11.25
N ARG A 48 2.86 -10.22 -10.87
CA ARG A 48 3.12 -8.88 -11.43
C ARG A 48 4.55 -8.40 -11.17
N THR A 49 5.04 -8.62 -9.96
CA THR A 49 6.39 -8.21 -9.57
C THR A 49 7.43 -8.99 -10.38
N ARG A 50 7.27 -10.31 -10.50
CA ARG A 50 8.15 -11.17 -11.30
C ARG A 50 8.14 -10.80 -12.78
N LEU A 51 6.96 -10.52 -13.35
CA LEU A 51 6.82 -10.07 -14.73
C LEU A 51 7.50 -8.71 -14.95
N ALA A 52 7.33 -7.77 -14.02
CA ALA A 52 8.01 -6.48 -14.09
C ALA A 52 9.54 -6.64 -14.06
N HIS A 53 10.07 -7.53 -13.20
CA HIS A 53 11.51 -7.83 -13.18
C HIS A 53 12.00 -8.42 -14.51
N ALA A 54 11.26 -9.35 -15.10
CA ALA A 54 11.61 -9.95 -16.39
C ALA A 54 11.60 -8.94 -17.54
N ILE A 55 10.62 -8.02 -17.54
CA ILE A 55 10.54 -6.94 -18.53
C ILE A 55 11.73 -5.99 -18.38
N ASP A 56 12.03 -5.57 -17.15
CA ASP A 56 13.15 -4.67 -16.86
C ASP A 56 14.48 -5.28 -17.32
N GLU A 57 14.71 -6.56 -17.04
CA GLU A 57 15.91 -7.27 -17.45
C GLU A 57 16.03 -7.36 -18.98
N ASN A 58 14.93 -7.66 -19.67
CA ASN A 58 14.89 -7.66 -21.14
C ASN A 58 15.09 -6.27 -21.76
N MET A 59 14.71 -5.21 -21.04
CA MET A 59 15.00 -3.82 -21.41
C MET A 59 16.42 -3.37 -21.02
N GLY A 60 17.22 -4.27 -20.43
CA GLY A 60 18.60 -4.05 -20.05
C GLY A 60 18.80 -3.42 -18.67
N PHE A 61 17.74 -3.24 -17.87
CA PHE A 61 17.83 -2.82 -16.47
C PHE A 61 18.12 -4.02 -15.57
N ALA A 62 19.32 -4.57 -15.69
CA ALA A 62 19.78 -5.63 -14.80
C ALA A 62 19.83 -5.13 -13.34
N ARG A 63 19.38 -5.97 -12.41
CA ARG A 63 19.47 -5.67 -10.97
C ARG A 63 20.93 -5.72 -10.54
N TYR A 64 21.37 -4.64 -9.90
CA TYR A 64 22.64 -4.56 -9.21
C TYR A 64 22.51 -5.20 -7.82
N GLU A 65 23.15 -6.35 -7.64
CA GLU A 65 23.13 -7.10 -6.36
C GLU A 65 24.40 -6.88 -5.52
N GLY A 66 25.29 -6.00 -5.96
CA GLY A 66 26.54 -5.66 -5.28
C GLY A 66 27.78 -5.83 -6.17
N GLY A 67 28.96 -5.66 -5.58
CA GLY A 67 30.24 -5.75 -6.26
C GLY A 67 30.91 -4.39 -6.43
N LYS A 68 31.39 -4.06 -7.64
CA LYS A 68 32.03 -2.78 -7.90
C LYS A 68 31.02 -1.64 -7.75
N ARG A 69 31.42 -0.55 -7.10
CA ARG A 69 30.59 0.66 -6.99
C ARG A 69 30.21 1.11 -8.40
N LYS A 70 28.92 1.25 -8.63
CA LYS A 70 28.35 1.86 -9.84
C LYS A 70 27.89 3.28 -9.52
N GLU A 71 28.11 4.17 -10.45
CA GLU A 71 27.67 5.56 -10.39
C GLU A 71 26.82 5.84 -11.61
N GLY A 72 25.69 6.50 -11.42
CA GLY A 72 24.76 6.79 -12.49
C GLY A 72 23.70 7.79 -12.07
N TRP A 73 23.02 8.33 -13.07
CA TRP A 73 21.96 9.31 -12.94
C TRP A 73 20.65 8.59 -12.61
N LEU A 74 20.06 8.89 -11.45
CA LEU A 74 18.76 8.36 -11.07
C LEU A 74 17.66 8.97 -11.97
N VAL A 75 16.99 8.13 -12.75
CA VAL A 75 15.95 8.57 -13.69
C VAL A 75 14.54 8.23 -13.25
N ASN A 76 14.36 7.16 -12.48
CA ASN A 76 13.04 6.73 -12.02
C ASN A 76 13.14 5.94 -10.70
N VAL A 77 12.05 5.95 -9.94
CA VAL A 77 11.88 5.16 -8.72
C VAL A 77 10.49 4.55 -8.73
N GLN A 78 10.40 3.24 -8.49
CA GLN A 78 9.13 2.51 -8.45
C GLN A 78 8.97 1.69 -7.16
N PRO A 79 7.80 1.70 -6.52
CA PRO A 79 7.53 0.83 -5.39
C PRO A 79 7.47 -0.63 -5.84
N THR A 80 8.15 -1.50 -5.10
CA THR A 80 8.18 -2.94 -5.35
C THR A 80 8.10 -3.71 -4.04
N SER A 81 8.03 -5.03 -4.12
CA SER A 81 8.11 -5.91 -2.97
C SER A 81 9.09 -7.03 -3.24
N VAL A 82 9.90 -7.36 -2.24
CA VAL A 82 10.86 -8.46 -2.31
C VAL A 82 10.32 -9.61 -1.48
N GLU A 83 10.31 -10.81 -2.05
CA GLU A 83 9.89 -12.02 -1.33
C GLU A 83 10.86 -12.29 -0.16
N ASP A 84 10.30 -12.60 1.00
CA ASP A 84 11.05 -12.99 2.19
C ASP A 84 10.25 -14.04 2.97
N ASP A 85 10.85 -15.20 3.21
CA ASP A 85 10.27 -16.31 3.96
C ASP A 85 9.84 -15.92 5.39
N ARG A 86 10.46 -14.88 5.95
CA ARG A 86 10.18 -14.42 7.32
C ARG A 86 8.98 -13.48 7.41
N ILE A 87 8.59 -12.83 6.31
CA ILE A 87 7.55 -11.80 6.30
C ILE A 87 6.46 -12.26 5.33
N PRO A 88 5.32 -12.76 5.85
CA PRO A 88 4.17 -13.08 5.01
C PRO A 88 3.71 -11.82 4.26
N GLY A 89 3.88 -11.79 2.93
CA GLY A 89 3.62 -10.61 2.08
C GLY A 89 4.87 -9.85 1.60
N GLY A 90 6.05 -10.29 2.04
CA GLY A 90 7.38 -9.82 1.67
C GLY A 90 7.76 -8.42 2.19
N ARG A 91 9.00 -8.02 1.91
CA ARG A 91 9.55 -6.72 2.30
C ARG A 91 9.15 -5.64 1.32
N ALA A 92 8.79 -4.47 1.84
CA ALA A 92 8.61 -3.31 0.99
C ALA A 92 9.99 -2.82 0.49
N ALA A 93 10.05 -2.45 -0.77
CA ALA A 93 11.28 -1.94 -1.38
C ALA A 93 10.97 -0.91 -2.47
N LEU A 94 12.02 -0.24 -2.93
CA LEU A 94 11.99 0.69 -4.05
C LEU A 94 12.99 0.20 -5.11
N ASP A 95 12.56 0.06 -6.35
CA ASP A 95 13.44 -0.12 -7.50
C ASP A 95 13.84 1.25 -8.04
N CYS A 96 15.13 1.54 -7.99
CA CYS A 96 15.74 2.77 -8.49
C CYS A 96 16.44 2.48 -9.82
N TYR A 97 16.09 3.22 -10.87
CA TYR A 97 16.61 3.03 -12.23
C TYR A 97 17.65 4.09 -12.54
N PHE A 98 18.81 3.66 -13.04
CA PHE A 98 19.97 4.50 -13.28
C PHE A 98 20.48 4.39 -14.71
N ILE A 99 21.09 5.48 -15.18
CA ILE A 99 21.87 5.54 -16.43
C ILE A 99 23.31 5.90 -16.07
N GLU A 100 24.27 5.10 -16.50
CA GLU A 100 25.72 5.34 -16.33
C GLU A 100 26.25 6.32 -17.39
N ASP A 101 27.44 6.87 -17.17
CA ASP A 101 28.07 7.83 -18.10
C ASP A 101 28.42 7.20 -19.46
N ASP A 102 28.57 5.88 -19.53
CA ASP A 102 28.81 5.13 -20.77
C ASP A 102 27.52 4.85 -21.57
N GLY A 103 26.37 5.31 -21.07
CA GLY A 103 25.05 5.07 -21.66
C GLY A 103 24.45 3.71 -21.30
N SER A 104 25.14 2.89 -20.49
CA SER A 104 24.56 1.68 -19.93
C SER A 104 23.53 2.01 -18.85
N HIS A 105 22.69 1.03 -18.55
CA HIS A 105 21.59 1.18 -17.60
C HIS A 105 21.61 0.03 -16.61
N PHE A 106 21.23 0.35 -15.36
CA PHE A 106 21.08 -0.65 -14.31
C PHE A 106 19.97 -0.22 -13.35
N LYS A 107 19.47 -1.16 -12.55
CA LYS A 107 18.59 -0.83 -11.43
C LYS A 107 19.14 -1.34 -10.11
N ALA A 108 18.81 -0.67 -9.03
CA ALA A 108 19.13 -1.12 -7.67
C ALA A 108 17.86 -1.14 -6.83
N THR A 109 17.69 -2.19 -6.03
CA THR A 109 16.53 -2.35 -5.13
C THR A 109 16.94 -1.94 -3.71
N VAL A 110 16.19 -1.03 -3.11
CA VAL A 110 16.42 -0.57 -1.73
C VAL A 110 15.26 -1.00 -0.85
N GLU A 111 15.55 -1.83 0.16
CA GLU A 111 14.57 -2.25 1.17
C GLU A 111 14.24 -1.12 2.13
N TYR A 112 12.99 -1.06 2.57
CA TYR A 112 12.52 -0.08 3.54
C TYR A 112 11.38 -0.63 4.39
N ASP A 113 11.29 -0.17 5.64
CA ASP A 113 10.21 -0.50 6.57
C ASP A 113 9.20 0.67 6.61
N PRO A 114 8.03 0.58 5.95
CA PRO A 114 7.03 1.64 5.96
C PRO A 114 6.52 1.91 7.37
N TYR A 115 6.55 3.17 7.81
CA TYR A 115 6.07 3.58 9.11
C TYR A 115 5.07 4.73 9.00
N PHE A 116 4.21 4.84 10.01
CA PHE A 116 3.36 6.00 10.25
C PHE A 116 3.41 6.34 11.75
N LEU A 117 3.07 7.58 12.08
CA LEU A 117 3.07 8.07 13.46
C LEU A 117 1.65 8.13 14.00
N ILE A 118 1.50 7.78 15.28
CA ILE A 118 0.23 7.89 16.01
C ILE A 118 0.38 9.03 17.02
N ALA A 119 -0.50 10.03 16.91
CA ALA A 119 -0.58 11.09 17.91
C ALA A 119 -1.32 10.57 19.16
N VAL A 120 -0.73 10.76 20.34
CA VAL A 120 -1.27 10.30 21.61
C VAL A 120 -1.33 11.43 22.63
N LYS A 121 -2.26 11.33 23.58
CA LYS A 121 -2.33 12.27 24.70
C LYS A 121 -1.10 12.07 25.60
N LYS A 122 -0.50 13.17 26.06
CA LYS A 122 0.66 13.15 26.96
C LYS A 122 0.37 12.29 28.20
N GLY A 123 1.29 11.40 28.55
CA GLY A 123 1.19 10.49 29.70
C GLY A 123 0.37 9.22 29.43
N ARG A 124 -0.09 8.99 28.19
CA ARG A 124 -0.81 7.79 27.77
C ARG A 124 -0.05 6.96 26.73
N GLU A 125 1.21 7.32 26.47
CA GLU A 125 2.06 6.67 25.46
C GLU A 125 2.19 5.16 25.72
N SER A 126 2.45 4.78 26.98
CA SER A 126 2.66 3.37 27.37
C SER A 126 1.39 2.53 27.26
N GLU A 127 0.23 3.10 27.63
CA GLU A 127 -1.07 2.42 27.50
C GLU A 127 -1.42 2.19 26.03
N VAL A 128 -1.20 3.19 25.17
CA VAL A 128 -1.43 3.06 23.73
C VAL A 128 -0.47 2.07 23.09
N GLU A 129 0.81 2.08 23.47
CA GLU A 129 1.80 1.10 23.00
C GLU A 129 1.39 -0.33 23.37
N GLU A 130 0.99 -0.56 24.62
CA GLU A 130 0.55 -1.87 25.11
C GLU A 130 -0.75 -2.33 24.44
N TRP A 131 -1.69 -1.39 24.20
CA TRP A 131 -2.92 -1.65 23.47
C TRP A 131 -2.63 -2.07 22.03
N LEU A 132 -1.77 -1.34 21.30
CA LEU A 132 -1.40 -1.65 19.91
C LEU A 132 -0.77 -3.03 19.78
N LYS A 133 0.11 -3.44 20.70
CA LYS A 133 0.71 -4.78 20.69
C LYS A 133 -0.30 -5.92 20.79
N ARG A 134 -1.48 -5.67 21.35
CA ARG A 134 -2.57 -6.65 21.48
C ARG A 134 -3.49 -6.69 20.27
N VAL A 135 -3.46 -5.68 19.40
CA VAL A 135 -4.32 -5.62 18.20
C VAL A 135 -3.73 -6.52 17.11
N PRO A 136 -4.47 -7.53 16.63
CA PRO A 136 -4.03 -8.36 15.51
C PRO A 136 -3.77 -7.48 14.26
N GLY A 137 -2.57 -7.61 13.67
CA GLY A 137 -2.15 -6.82 12.50
C GLY A 137 -1.33 -5.55 12.82
N ALA A 138 -1.25 -5.12 14.08
CA ALA A 138 -0.40 -3.99 14.50
C ALA A 138 1.05 -4.38 14.85
N ALA A 139 1.46 -5.60 14.46
CA ALA A 139 2.60 -6.33 14.99
C ALA A 139 4.00 -5.80 14.61
N SER A 140 4.13 -4.67 13.90
CA SER A 140 5.43 -4.13 13.45
C SER A 140 5.80 -2.78 14.05
N SER A 141 5.20 -2.34 15.15
CA SER A 141 5.62 -1.11 15.82
C SER A 141 7.00 -1.28 16.47
N ARG A 142 8.07 -0.88 15.79
CA ARG A 142 9.33 -0.53 16.44
C ARG A 142 9.11 0.81 17.16
N PRO A 143 9.13 0.86 18.50
CA PRO A 143 8.91 2.11 19.22
C PRO A 143 10.12 3.03 19.01
N SER A 144 9.99 4.03 18.13
CA SER A 144 10.96 5.14 18.07
C SER A 144 10.47 6.25 18.99
N ARG A 145 11.19 6.50 20.09
CA ARG A 145 10.94 7.66 20.95
C ARG A 145 11.46 8.90 20.23
N GLY A 146 10.59 9.56 19.47
CA GLY A 146 10.88 10.87 18.89
C GLY A 146 11.13 11.89 20.00
N SER A 147 12.40 12.23 20.26
CA SER A 147 12.77 13.33 21.15
C SER A 147 12.43 14.65 20.47
N ARG A 148 11.18 15.09 20.58
CA ARG A 148 10.83 16.48 20.31
C ARG A 148 11.26 17.32 21.52
N ARG A 149 12.52 17.75 21.52
CA ARG A 149 12.90 18.95 22.28
C ARG A 149 12.16 20.13 21.64
N ARG A 150 11.13 20.63 22.33
CA ARG A 150 10.57 21.95 22.05
C ARG A 150 11.66 22.97 22.41
N THR A 151 12.13 23.72 21.42
CA THR A 151 12.71 25.05 21.62
C THR A 151 11.62 26.03 22.04
#